data_AF-A0A6B1D2J2-F1
#
_entry.id   AF-A0A6B1D2J2-F1
#
_cell.length_a   1.000
_cell.length_b   1.000
_cell.length_c   1.000
_cell.angle_alpha   90.00
_cell.angle_beta   90.00
_cell.angle_gamma   90.00
#
_symmetry.space_group_name_H-M   'P 1'
#
loop_
_entity.id
_entity.type
_entity.pdbx_description
1 polymer ?
#
loop_
_entity_poly.entity_id
_entity_poly.type
_entity_poly.pdbx_seq_one_letter_code
_entity_poly.pdbx_strand_id
1 'polypeptide(L)'
;MTFSQQEFKAIIADETKRIEEDIVWVSEQNPSAKSFRIDIDSDEGYPLFLKGWYNPYSGKLSYTIIYRGVGRIYSLDLGAEHINPDGGAVGETHKHRWVPVHKDKRAYVPEDITYPWSCPVDVWKQFCAEANLEHRGVMHPPGVQGAMML
;
A
#
# COMPACT_ATOMS: atom_id res chain seq x y z
N MET A 1 -3.97 24.68 -0.42
CA MET A 1 -4.56 24.07 0.79
C MET A 1 -3.58 23.04 1.32
N THR A 2 -3.42 22.93 2.64
CA THR A 2 -2.49 21.98 3.27
C THR A 2 -3.28 20.75 3.68
N PHE A 3 -2.86 19.57 3.22
CA PHE A 3 -3.51 18.30 3.59
C PHE A 3 -3.36 18.03 5.09
N SER A 4 -4.48 18.07 5.78
CA SER A 4 -4.62 18.08 7.23
C SER A 4 -4.74 16.68 7.81
N GLN A 5 -4.54 16.57 9.13
CA GLN A 5 -4.80 15.33 9.84
C GLN A 5 -6.28 14.92 9.78
N GLN A 6 -7.20 15.89 9.72
CA GLN A 6 -8.63 15.64 9.68
C GLN A 6 -9.03 15.03 8.33
N GLU A 7 -8.54 15.60 7.21
CA GLU A 7 -8.75 15.05 5.87
C GLU A 7 -8.21 13.62 5.77
N PHE A 8 -6.98 13.39 6.25
CA PHE A 8 -6.41 12.04 6.30
C PHE A 8 -7.28 11.07 7.11
N LYS A 9 -7.74 11.46 8.30
CA LYS A 9 -8.60 10.61 9.14
C LYS A 9 -9.95 10.31 8.45
N ALA A 10 -10.54 11.29 7.78
CA ALA A 10 -11.78 11.13 7.03
C ALA A 10 -11.60 10.12 5.89
N ILE A 11 -10.51 10.22 5.12
CA ILE A 11 -10.20 9.29 4.03
C ILE A 11 -10.02 7.86 4.55
N ILE A 12 -9.27 7.65 5.62
CA ILE A 12 -9.04 6.29 6.13
C ILE A 12 -10.34 5.69 6.73
N ALA A 13 -11.18 6.51 7.36
CA ALA A 13 -12.45 6.07 7.93
C ALA A 13 -13.57 5.88 6.88
N ASP A 14 -13.39 6.35 5.65
CA ASP A 14 -14.38 6.21 4.57
C ASP A 14 -14.55 4.73 4.14
N GLU A 15 -15.69 4.13 4.48
CA GLU A 15 -16.00 2.73 4.14
C GLU A 15 -16.46 2.55 2.68
N THR A 16 -16.66 3.63 1.92
CA THR A 16 -17.09 3.57 0.52
C THR A 16 -15.93 3.39 -0.46
N LYS A 17 -14.69 3.44 0.05
CA LYS A 17 -13.47 3.27 -0.75
C LYS A 17 -13.44 1.88 -1.37
N ARG A 18 -13.25 1.83 -2.68
CA ARG A 18 -13.23 0.57 -3.42
C ARG A 18 -12.30 0.59 -4.63
N ILE A 19 -11.86 -0.60 -5.01
CA ILE A 19 -11.16 -0.88 -6.27
C ILE A 19 -12.04 -1.84 -7.06
N GLU A 20 -12.48 -1.43 -8.25
CA GLU A 20 -13.35 -2.22 -9.11
C GLU A 20 -12.57 -3.17 -10.03
N GLU A 21 -11.32 -2.84 -10.37
CA GLU A 21 -10.53 -3.57 -11.36
C GLU A 21 -9.67 -4.70 -10.77
N ASP A 22 -9.27 -5.63 -11.63
CA ASP A 22 -8.27 -6.65 -11.29
C ASP A 22 -6.88 -6.01 -11.12
N ILE A 23 -6.11 -6.52 -10.16
CA ILE A 23 -4.73 -6.09 -9.95
C ILE A 23 -3.79 -7.00 -10.73
N VAL A 24 -3.11 -6.37 -11.70
CA VAL A 24 -2.09 -6.99 -12.55
C VAL A 24 -0.73 -6.37 -12.25
N TRP A 25 0.22 -7.21 -11.85
CA TRP A 25 1.60 -6.81 -11.61
C TRP A 25 2.39 -6.72 -12.91
N VAL A 26 3.03 -5.58 -13.15
CA VAL A 26 3.90 -5.33 -14.28
C VAL A 26 5.37 -5.34 -13.86
N SER A 27 6.25 -5.76 -14.77
CA SER A 27 7.70 -5.67 -14.55
C SER A 27 8.16 -4.21 -14.55
N GLU A 28 9.01 -3.88 -13.59
CA GLU A 28 9.73 -2.60 -13.56
C GLU A 28 11.01 -2.67 -14.42
N GLN A 29 11.75 -1.55 -14.52
CA GLN A 29 13.06 -1.52 -15.20
C GLN A 29 14.06 -2.53 -14.59
N ASN A 30 13.97 -2.77 -13.28
CA ASN A 30 14.62 -3.90 -12.64
C ASN A 30 13.73 -5.15 -12.85
N PRO A 31 14.17 -6.18 -13.59
CA PRO A 31 13.34 -7.33 -13.93
C PRO A 31 12.78 -8.10 -12.73
N SER A 32 13.49 -8.06 -11.60
CA SER A 32 13.05 -8.71 -10.35
C SER A 32 11.95 -7.93 -9.65
N ALA A 33 11.86 -6.62 -9.85
CA ALA A 33 10.85 -5.79 -9.22
C ALA A 33 9.56 -5.78 -10.07
N LYS A 34 8.44 -5.90 -9.38
CA LYS A 34 7.10 -5.79 -9.93
C LYS A 34 6.37 -4.64 -9.28
N SER A 35 5.47 -4.00 -10.02
CA SER A 35 4.57 -3.01 -9.45
C SER A 35 3.21 -3.07 -10.09
N PHE A 36 2.25 -2.41 -9.47
CA PHE A 36 0.99 -2.05 -10.11
C PHE A 36 0.57 -0.67 -9.67
N ARG A 37 -0.33 -0.07 -10.44
CA ARG A 37 -1.04 1.15 -10.09
C ARG A 37 -2.50 0.95 -10.41
N ILE A 38 -3.38 1.31 -9.49
CA ILE A 38 -4.82 1.16 -9.65
C ILE A 38 -5.53 2.34 -8.96
N ASP A 39 -6.61 2.84 -9.56
CA ASP A 39 -7.38 3.93 -8.96
C ASP A 39 -8.26 3.40 -7.81
N ILE A 40 -8.53 4.26 -6.83
CA ILE A 40 -9.45 3.96 -5.74
C ILE A 40 -10.64 4.92 -5.91
N ASP A 41 -11.83 4.34 -6.07
CA ASP A 41 -13.08 5.08 -6.09
C ASP A 41 -13.59 5.29 -4.65
N SER A 42 -14.29 6.40 -4.42
CA SER A 42 -15.07 6.61 -3.19
C SER A 42 -16.26 7.51 -3.48
N ASP A 43 -17.31 7.42 -2.67
CA ASP A 43 -18.53 8.22 -2.88
C ASP A 43 -18.29 9.70 -2.56
N GLU A 44 -17.35 9.98 -1.66
CA GLU A 44 -16.83 11.32 -1.37
C GLU A 44 -15.95 11.89 -2.51
N GLY A 45 -15.60 11.07 -3.51
CA GLY A 45 -14.83 11.49 -4.68
C GLY A 45 -13.38 11.86 -4.37
N TYR A 46 -12.76 11.21 -3.38
CA TYR A 46 -11.36 11.47 -3.07
C TYR A 46 -10.46 11.08 -4.26
N PRO A 47 -9.51 11.93 -4.69
CA PRO A 47 -8.68 11.66 -5.85
C PRO A 47 -7.51 10.73 -5.48
N LEU A 48 -7.82 9.47 -5.18
CA LEU A 48 -6.91 8.47 -4.66
C LEU A 48 -6.45 7.49 -5.74
N PHE A 49 -5.25 6.95 -5.56
CA PHE A 49 -4.82 5.74 -6.26
C PHE A 49 -3.89 4.95 -5.36
N LEU A 50 -3.80 3.64 -5.60
CA LEU A 50 -2.89 2.75 -4.91
C LEU A 50 -1.72 2.38 -5.80
N LYS A 51 -0.54 2.28 -5.20
CA LYS A 51 0.63 1.65 -5.81
C LYS A 51 1.04 0.43 -4.98
N GLY A 52 1.18 -0.70 -5.65
CA GLY A 52 1.88 -1.86 -5.10
C GLY A 52 3.29 -1.95 -5.66
N TRP A 53 4.23 -2.40 -4.84
CA TRP A 53 5.60 -2.70 -5.27
C TRP A 53 6.09 -3.97 -4.57
N TYR A 54 6.74 -4.85 -5.31
CA TYR A 54 7.19 -6.14 -4.83
C TYR A 54 8.55 -6.47 -5.42
N ASN A 55 9.47 -6.95 -4.59
CA ASN A 55 10.75 -7.46 -5.05
C ASN A 55 11.11 -8.72 -4.24
N PRO A 56 10.99 -9.91 -4.84
CA PRO A 56 11.27 -11.17 -4.16
C PRO A 56 12.76 -11.34 -3.85
N TYR A 57 13.65 -10.74 -4.63
CA TYR A 57 15.09 -10.86 -4.44
C TYR A 57 15.55 -10.12 -3.17
N SER A 58 15.02 -8.92 -2.93
CA SER A 58 15.30 -8.17 -1.69
C SER A 58 14.36 -8.54 -0.54
N GLY A 59 13.37 -9.40 -0.77
CA GLY A 59 12.35 -9.78 0.20
C GLY A 59 11.47 -8.61 0.63
N LYS A 60 11.05 -7.74 -0.29
CA LYS A 60 10.30 -6.52 0.04
C LYS A 60 8.94 -6.45 -0.62
N LEU A 61 7.97 -5.90 0.10
CA LEU A 61 6.61 -5.66 -0.36
C LEU A 61 6.10 -4.34 0.20
N SER A 62 5.44 -3.55 -0.65
CA SER A 62 4.85 -2.27 -0.28
C SER A 62 3.45 -2.12 -0.90
N TYR A 63 2.50 -1.64 -0.12
CA TYR A 63 1.21 -1.12 -0.59
C TYR A 63 1.05 0.32 -0.12
N THR A 64 0.71 1.24 -1.02
CA THR A 64 0.70 2.67 -0.71
C THR A 64 -0.49 3.37 -1.33
N ILE A 65 -1.32 4.01 -0.49
CA ILE A 65 -2.37 4.94 -0.93
C ILE A 65 -1.77 6.32 -1.13
N ILE A 66 -2.03 6.88 -2.31
CA ILE A 66 -1.53 8.17 -2.74
C ILE A 66 -2.72 9.08 -3.03
N TYR A 67 -2.72 10.25 -2.40
CA TYR A 67 -3.66 11.32 -2.70
C TYR A 67 -3.07 12.22 -3.78
N ARG A 68 -3.77 12.38 -4.92
CA ARG A 68 -3.29 13.17 -6.06
C ARG A 68 -3.06 14.63 -5.64
N GLY A 69 -1.87 15.13 -5.90
CA GLY A 69 -1.44 16.48 -5.50
C GLY A 69 -0.84 16.59 -4.10
N VAL A 70 -0.90 15.53 -3.28
CA VAL A 70 -0.31 15.49 -1.92
C VAL A 70 0.85 14.49 -1.85
N GLY A 71 0.67 13.28 -2.39
CA GLY A 71 1.65 12.20 -2.32
C GLY A 71 1.20 11.03 -1.43
N ARG A 72 2.15 10.26 -0.91
CA ARG A 72 1.90 9.11 -0.01
C ARG A 72 1.20 9.62 1.24
N ILE A 73 0.02 9.08 1.53
CA ILE A 73 -0.73 9.41 2.75
C ILE A 73 -0.85 8.20 3.69
N TYR A 74 -0.70 7.00 3.14
CA TYR A 74 -0.78 5.76 3.90
C TYR A 74 0.01 4.66 3.22
N SER A 75 0.86 3.94 3.96
CA SER A 75 1.68 2.88 3.40
C SER A 75 1.79 1.70 4.36
N LEU A 76 1.89 0.48 3.82
CA LEU A 76 2.35 -0.72 4.50
C LEU A 76 3.61 -1.20 3.80
N ASP A 77 4.70 -1.34 4.54
CA ASP A 77 6.01 -1.74 4.05
C ASP A 77 6.50 -2.97 4.85
N LEU A 78 6.97 -4.00 4.13
CA LEU A 78 7.50 -5.25 4.67
C LEU A 78 8.90 -5.51 4.12
N GLY A 79 9.78 -6.07 4.98
CA GLY A 79 11.10 -6.59 4.60
C GLY A 79 12.23 -5.55 4.67
N ALA A 80 12.01 -4.43 5.34
CA ALA A 80 13.05 -3.47 5.66
C ALA A 80 12.71 -2.75 6.97
N GLU A 81 13.69 -2.54 7.84
CA GLU A 81 13.49 -1.67 9.01
C GLU A 81 13.30 -0.21 8.59
N HIS A 82 12.55 0.53 9.41
CA HIS A 82 12.36 1.98 9.24
C HIS A 82 12.82 2.74 10.48
N ILE A 83 13.45 3.89 10.26
CA ILE A 83 13.84 4.79 11.35
C ILE A 83 12.89 5.98 11.35
N ASN A 84 12.16 6.13 12.45
CA ASN A 84 11.28 7.27 12.65
C ASN A 84 12.08 8.58 12.80
N PRO A 85 11.44 9.74 12.59
CA PRO A 85 12.10 11.04 12.73
C PRO A 85 12.68 11.33 14.13
N ASP A 86 12.21 10.62 15.16
CA ASP A 86 12.74 10.67 16.53
C ASP A 86 13.95 9.76 16.74
N GLY A 87 14.38 9.02 15.71
CA GLY A 87 15.47 8.05 15.75
C GLY A 87 15.06 6.65 16.17
N GLY A 88 13.79 6.42 16.52
CA GLY A 88 13.30 5.10 16.92
C GLY A 88 13.18 4.14 15.74
N ALA A 89 13.69 2.91 15.89
CA ALA A 89 13.51 1.86 14.91
C ALA A 89 12.09 1.27 14.99
N VAL A 90 11.48 1.08 13.83
CA VAL A 90 10.23 0.36 13.59
C VAL A 90 10.60 -0.85 12.75
N GLY A 91 10.29 -2.06 13.23
CA GLY A 91 10.78 -3.30 12.63
C GLY A 91 10.41 -3.51 11.15
N GLU A 92 10.78 -4.66 10.60
CA GLU A 92 10.69 -4.92 9.16
C GLU A 92 9.27 -4.86 8.58
N THR A 93 8.24 -5.07 9.40
CA THR A 93 6.83 -4.85 9.05
C THR A 93 6.36 -3.59 9.75
N HIS A 94 6.01 -2.58 8.97
CA HIS A 94 5.59 -1.29 9.52
C HIS A 94 4.59 -0.58 8.61
N LYS A 95 3.74 0.23 9.23
CA LYS A 95 2.77 1.08 8.54
C LYS A 95 3.12 2.53 8.72
N HIS A 96 3.05 3.30 7.65
CA HIS A 96 3.25 4.72 7.65
C HIS A 96 1.92 5.47 7.71
N ARG A 97 1.88 6.52 8.53
CA ARG A 97 0.68 7.35 8.68
C ARG A 97 0.99 8.80 8.39
N TRP A 98 0.16 9.45 7.57
CA TRP A 98 0.29 10.88 7.37
C TRP A 98 0.08 11.64 8.68
N VAL A 99 1.04 12.48 9.03
CA VAL A 99 0.91 13.54 10.03
C VAL A 99 1.44 14.86 9.46
N PRO A 100 0.79 16.02 9.68
CA PRO A 100 1.18 17.27 9.02
C PRO A 100 2.67 17.64 9.12
N VAL A 101 3.30 17.40 10.28
CA VAL A 101 4.71 17.78 10.53
C VAL A 101 5.71 16.85 9.83
N HIS A 102 5.40 15.55 9.75
CA HIS A 102 6.34 14.53 9.25
C HIS A 102 5.90 13.85 7.96
N LYS A 103 4.71 14.18 7.44
CA LYS A 103 4.10 13.52 6.30
C LYS A 103 3.99 12.02 6.56
N ASP A 104 4.39 11.19 5.59
CA ASP A 104 4.50 9.73 5.63
C ASP A 104 5.70 9.21 6.44
N LYS A 105 6.55 10.06 7.03
CA LYS A 105 7.80 9.58 7.67
C LYS A 105 7.61 8.86 8.99
N ARG A 106 6.44 8.94 9.63
CA ARG A 106 6.19 8.28 10.93
C ARG A 106 5.51 6.93 10.70
N ALA A 107 6.13 5.88 11.22
CA ALA A 107 5.63 4.52 11.13
C ALA A 107 5.43 3.85 12.51
N TYR A 108 4.65 2.79 12.51
CA TYR A 108 4.37 1.93 13.67
C TYR A 108 4.34 0.46 13.24
N VAL A 109 4.57 -0.45 14.20
CA VAL A 109 4.42 -1.89 13.97
C VAL A 109 2.93 -2.24 14.00
N PRO A 110 2.36 -2.78 12.92
CA PRO A 110 0.98 -3.26 12.92
C PRO A 110 0.87 -4.62 13.62
N GLU A 111 -0.20 -4.81 14.38
CA GLU A 111 -0.54 -6.12 14.98
C GLU A 111 -1.38 -6.99 14.04
N ASP A 112 -2.04 -6.36 13.06
CA ASP A 112 -3.01 -6.97 12.16
C ASP A 112 -2.40 -7.54 10.86
N ILE A 113 -1.10 -7.29 10.62
CA ILE A 113 -0.37 -7.83 9.47
C ILE A 113 0.43 -9.05 9.93
N THR A 114 -0.03 -10.24 9.55
CA THR A 114 0.52 -11.50 10.04
C THR A 114 1.20 -12.33 8.96
N TYR A 115 0.96 -12.03 7.68
CA TYR A 115 1.61 -12.70 6.56
C TYR A 115 2.95 -12.06 6.20
N PRO A 116 3.94 -12.85 5.76
CA PRO A 116 5.22 -12.32 5.30
C PRO A 116 5.10 -11.68 3.92
N TRP A 117 6.13 -10.91 3.53
CA TRP A 117 6.24 -10.29 2.21
C TRP A 117 6.11 -11.29 1.04
N SER A 118 6.42 -12.57 1.27
CA SER A 118 6.32 -13.65 0.28
C SER A 118 4.88 -14.11 0.00
N CYS A 119 3.90 -13.61 0.76
CA CYS A 119 2.46 -13.88 0.60
C CYS A 119 1.70 -12.60 0.18
N PRO A 120 2.03 -11.97 -0.96
CA PRO A 120 1.54 -10.64 -1.29
C PRO A 120 0.00 -10.55 -1.34
N VAL A 121 -0.68 -11.57 -1.85
CA VAL A 121 -2.14 -11.59 -1.96
C VAL A 121 -2.81 -11.65 -0.58
N ASP A 122 -2.23 -12.34 0.39
CA ASP A 122 -2.81 -12.41 1.74
C ASP A 122 -2.49 -11.16 2.57
N VAL A 123 -1.28 -10.60 2.41
CA VAL A 123 -0.94 -9.27 2.95
C VAL A 123 -1.87 -8.20 2.37
N TRP A 124 -2.22 -8.30 1.09
CA TRP A 124 -3.15 -7.37 0.43
C TRP A 124 -4.54 -7.38 1.08
N LYS A 125 -5.09 -8.55 1.39
CA LYS A 125 -6.37 -8.68 2.09
C LYS A 125 -6.33 -8.00 3.47
N GLN A 126 -5.23 -8.18 4.22
CA GLN A 126 -5.04 -7.53 5.52
C GLN A 126 -4.92 -6.01 5.39
N PHE A 127 -4.18 -5.55 4.39
CA PHE A 127 -4.08 -4.13 4.07
C PHE A 127 -5.45 -3.52 3.72
N CYS A 128 -6.24 -4.20 2.89
CA CYS A 128 -7.59 -3.77 2.52
C CYS A 128 -8.51 -3.63 3.73
N ALA A 129 -8.53 -4.66 4.59
CA ALA A 129 -9.36 -4.68 5.79
C ALA A 129 -9.05 -3.50 6.71
N GLU A 130 -7.77 -3.19 6.92
CA GLU A 130 -7.39 -2.11 7.84
C GLU A 130 -7.48 -0.71 7.22
N ALA A 131 -7.27 -0.59 5.90
CA ALA A 131 -7.45 0.68 5.19
C ALA A 131 -8.92 1.04 4.92
N ASN A 132 -9.88 0.20 5.35
CA ASN A 132 -11.29 0.26 4.96
C ASN A 132 -11.43 0.39 3.43
N LEU A 133 -10.81 -0.53 2.70
CA LEU A 133 -10.78 -0.55 1.24
C LEU A 133 -11.39 -1.87 0.77
N GLU A 134 -12.48 -1.79 0.02
CA GLU A 134 -13.09 -2.95 -0.63
C GLU A 134 -12.38 -3.23 -1.97
N HIS A 135 -11.84 -4.43 -2.18
CA HIS A 135 -11.36 -4.85 -3.50
C HIS A 135 -12.38 -5.80 -4.12
N ARG A 136 -13.05 -5.37 -5.20
CA ARG A 136 -14.08 -6.12 -5.91
C ARG A 136 -13.55 -6.94 -7.09
N GLY A 137 -12.34 -6.65 -7.54
CA GLY A 137 -11.61 -7.45 -8.51
C GLY A 137 -10.79 -8.58 -7.87
N VAL A 138 -9.93 -9.18 -8.67
CA VAL A 138 -8.98 -10.22 -8.27
C VAL A 138 -7.56 -9.67 -8.28
N MET A 139 -6.81 -9.95 -7.22
CA MET A 139 -5.37 -9.71 -7.21
C MET A 139 -4.62 -10.95 -7.67
N HIS A 140 -4.00 -10.87 -8.85
CA HIS A 140 -3.09 -11.92 -9.30
C HIS A 140 -1.75 -11.85 -8.56
N PRO A 141 -1.08 -12.98 -8.29
CA PRO A 141 0.24 -12.95 -7.66
C PRO A 141 1.30 -12.38 -8.62
N PRO A 142 2.34 -11.69 -8.12
CA PRO A 142 3.40 -11.07 -8.93
C PRO A 142 4.28 -12.04 -9.76
N GLY A 143 4.01 -13.35 -9.72
CA GLY A 143 4.75 -14.39 -10.45
C GLY A 143 3.91 -15.27 -11.40
N VAL A 144 2.60 -15.03 -11.57
CA VAL A 144 1.72 -15.93 -12.36
C VAL A 144 1.64 -15.54 -13.84
N GLN A 145 2.16 -14.37 -14.24
CA GLN A 145 2.10 -13.92 -15.63
C GLN A 145 3.32 -14.44 -16.41
N GLY A 146 3.18 -15.65 -16.97
CA GLY A 146 4.21 -16.27 -17.80
C GLY A 146 4.09 -17.79 -18.08
N ALA A 147 3.00 -18.47 -17.69
CA ALA A 147 2.85 -19.93 -17.91
C ALA A 147 1.82 -20.33 -18.98
N MET A 148 1.30 -19.40 -19.78
CA MET A 148 0.54 -19.72 -21.00
C MET A 148 0.94 -18.75 -22.11
N MET A 149 1.90 -19.16 -22.92
CA MET A 149 2.03 -18.87 -24.36
C MET A 149 3.40 -19.38 -24.81
N LEU A 150 3.53 -20.70 -24.95
CA LEU A 150 4.28 -21.40 -26.01
C LEU A 150 3.71 -22.81 -26.15
#